data_AF-A0A0H2R9N4-F1
#
_entry.id   AF-A0A0H2R9N4-F1
#
_cell.length_a   1.000
_cell.length_b   1.000
_cell.length_c   1.000
_cell.angle_alpha   90.00
_cell.angle_beta   90.00
_cell.angle_gamma   90.00
#
_symmetry.space_group_name_H-M   'P 1'
#
loop_
_entity.id
_entity.type
_entity.pdbx_description
1 polymer ?
#
loop_
_entity_poly.entity_id
_entity_poly.type
_entity_poly.pdbx_seq_one_letter_code
_entity_poly.pdbx_strand_id
1 'polypeptide(L)'
;MVAAGRTQYLTEVQGMPTSVEDRLVKRITNFMWKDSRQRPVSIETMYRPIHEGGLGLVDIRRRNEALGVKWLQRFLHFEKRPKWTYIGDALIAKNSIKKEKGISNSVKSNIFLQTWKTNRGNKCALPQDLKDLFKTANKFGLLVDQIHVQATIAELMPIWYHIKAARQIRKLTRSKASICLRDVHSLRTV
;
A
#
# COMPACT_ATOMS: atom_id res chain seq x y z
N MET A 1 -0.86 -11.54 25.54
CA MET A 1 -1.50 -10.20 25.56
C MET A 1 -2.77 -10.21 24.69
N VAL A 2 -3.94 -10.29 25.32
CA VAL A 2 -5.25 -10.50 24.66
C VAL A 2 -5.71 -9.28 23.83
N ALA A 3 -5.36 -8.06 24.25
CA ALA A 3 -5.75 -6.83 23.57
C ALA A 3 -5.23 -6.74 22.14
N ALA A 4 -3.95 -7.06 21.92
CA ALA A 4 -3.37 -7.06 20.58
C ALA A 4 -3.95 -8.18 19.71
N GLY A 5 -4.13 -9.39 20.23
CA GLY A 5 -4.70 -10.50 19.45
C GLY A 5 -6.12 -10.21 18.96
N ARG A 6 -6.97 -9.62 19.82
CA ARG A 6 -8.37 -9.33 19.48
C ARG A 6 -8.57 -8.14 18.56
N THR A 7 -7.69 -7.13 18.62
CA THR A 7 -7.84 -5.93 17.79
C THR A 7 -7.24 -6.10 16.41
N GLN A 8 -6.12 -6.81 16.28
CA GLN A 8 -5.36 -6.87 15.03
C GLN A 8 -6.12 -7.56 13.89
N TYR A 9 -6.94 -8.58 14.18
CA TYR A 9 -7.81 -9.18 13.16
C TYR A 9 -8.80 -8.15 12.59
N LEU A 10 -9.50 -7.42 13.46
CA LEU A 10 -10.44 -6.38 13.00
C LEU A 10 -9.71 -5.25 12.27
N THR A 11 -8.52 -4.85 12.76
CA THR A 11 -7.70 -3.87 12.06
C THR A 11 -7.34 -4.32 10.66
N GLU A 12 -7.00 -5.60 10.46
CA GLU A 12 -6.66 -6.12 9.13
C GLU A 12 -7.85 -6.06 8.17
N VAL A 13 -9.08 -6.22 8.66
CA VAL A 13 -10.29 -6.27 7.83
C VAL A 13 -10.86 -4.88 7.50
N GLN A 14 -10.93 -3.97 8.47
CA GLN A 14 -11.62 -2.67 8.32
C GLN A 14 -10.75 -1.46 8.67
N GLY A 15 -9.48 -1.67 8.99
CA GLY A 15 -8.60 -0.64 9.52
C GLY A 15 -8.90 -0.27 10.98
N MET A 16 -8.09 0.65 11.52
CA MET A 16 -8.26 1.21 12.85
C MET A 16 -8.17 2.73 12.78
N PRO A 17 -9.25 3.47 13.09
CA PRO A 17 -9.20 4.92 13.20
C PRO A 17 -8.20 5.37 14.27
N THR A 18 -7.50 6.47 14.04
CA THR A 18 -6.50 7.02 14.98
C THR A 18 -7.08 7.27 16.38
N SER A 19 -8.35 7.70 16.47
CA SER A 19 -9.02 7.90 17.76
C SER A 19 -9.19 6.59 18.56
N VAL A 20 -9.40 5.46 17.88
CA VAL A 20 -9.48 4.13 18.51
C VAL A 20 -8.10 3.66 18.92
N GLU A 21 -7.11 3.84 18.06
CA GLU A 21 -5.71 3.54 18.32
C GLU A 21 -5.19 4.28 19.57
N ASP A 22 -5.41 5.59 19.65
CA ASP A 22 -5.03 6.42 20.79
C ASP A 22 -5.72 5.98 22.08
N ARG A 23 -7.00 5.62 22.01
CA ARG A 23 -7.75 5.09 23.17
C ARG A 23 -7.17 3.76 23.65
N LEU A 24 -6.77 2.87 22.74
CA LEU A 24 -6.16 1.59 23.09
C LEU A 24 -4.78 1.78 23.72
N VAL A 25 -3.93 2.62 23.12
CA VAL A 25 -2.61 2.97 23.67
C VAL A 25 -2.77 3.57 25.07
N LYS A 26 -3.73 4.49 25.26
CA LYS A 26 -4.03 5.08 26.58
C LYS A 26 -4.47 4.01 27.59
N ARG A 27 -5.38 3.11 27.22
CA ARG A 27 -5.85 2.01 28.11
C ARG A 27 -4.72 1.08 28.52
N ILE A 28 -3.85 0.70 27.58
CA ILE A 28 -2.69 -0.14 27.87
C ILE A 28 -1.75 0.58 28.84
N THR A 29 -1.45 1.86 28.56
CA THR A 29 -0.55 2.65 29.42
C THR A 29 -1.12 2.80 30.82
N ASN A 30 -2.41 3.12 30.94
CA ASN A 30 -3.09 3.24 32.22
C ASN A 30 -3.08 1.92 33.00
N PHE A 31 -3.33 0.79 32.33
CA PHE A 31 -3.28 -0.53 32.94
C PHE A 31 -1.88 -0.83 33.50
N MET A 32 -0.81 -0.56 32.73
CA MET A 32 0.57 -0.77 33.18
C MET A 32 0.91 0.03 34.45
N TRP A 33 0.34 1.23 34.59
CA TRP A 33 0.60 2.12 35.72
C TRP A 33 -0.52 2.11 36.79
N LYS A 34 -1.46 1.16 36.74
CA LYS A 34 -2.61 1.10 37.68
C LYS A 34 -3.34 2.44 37.82
N ASP A 35 -3.57 3.13 36.71
CA ASP A 35 -4.16 4.46 36.62
C ASP A 35 -3.40 5.57 37.38
N SER A 36 -2.13 5.34 37.75
CA SER A 36 -1.26 6.36 38.33
C SER A 36 -1.01 7.51 37.35
N ARG A 37 -1.02 8.74 37.89
CA ARG A 37 -0.68 9.95 37.14
C ARG A 37 0.81 10.03 36.83
N GLN A 38 1.66 9.42 37.66
CA GLN A 38 3.10 9.39 37.47
C GLN A 38 3.49 8.17 36.64
N ARG A 39 4.19 8.43 35.52
CA ARG A 39 4.67 7.40 34.59
C ARG A 39 6.20 7.48 34.57
N PRO A 40 6.90 6.74 35.45
CA PRO A 40 8.34 6.87 35.62
C PRO A 40 9.13 6.40 34.39
N VAL A 41 8.52 5.59 33.52
CA VAL A 41 9.15 5.10 32.29
C VAL A 41 8.32 5.50 31.08
N SER A 42 9.01 5.96 30.02
CA SER A 42 8.36 6.31 28.76
C SER A 42 7.77 5.08 28.07
N ILE A 43 6.74 5.29 27.25
CA ILE A 43 6.11 4.19 26.51
C ILE A 43 7.06 3.57 25.46
N GLU A 44 7.95 4.38 24.90
CA GLU A 44 8.95 3.95 23.93
C GLU A 44 9.94 2.96 24.55
N THR A 45 10.38 3.19 25.80
CA THR A 45 11.23 2.25 26.54
C THR A 45 10.45 0.97 26.86
N MET A 46 9.17 1.06 27.22
CA MET A 46 8.35 -0.12 27.50
C MET A 46 8.19 -1.04 26.27
N TYR A 47 8.20 -0.49 25.06
CA TYR A 47 8.14 -1.28 23.83
C TYR A 47 9.44 -2.06 23.52
N ARG A 48 10.59 -1.66 24.06
CA ARG A 48 11.86 -2.32 23.79
C ARG A 48 11.91 -3.75 24.35
N PRO A 49 12.74 -4.63 23.78
CA PRO A 49 12.96 -5.96 24.32
C PRO A 49 13.43 -5.96 25.78
N ILE A 50 13.15 -7.05 26.50
CA ILE A 50 13.51 -7.18 27.92
C ILE A 50 15.03 -7.09 28.13
N HIS A 51 15.83 -7.62 27.22
CA HIS A 51 17.30 -7.57 27.30
C HIS A 51 17.88 -6.16 27.09
N GLU A 52 17.11 -5.22 26.54
CA GLU A 52 17.49 -3.80 26.41
C GLU A 52 16.94 -2.94 27.57
N GLY A 53 16.43 -3.58 28.63
CA GLY A 53 15.78 -2.88 29.75
C GLY A 53 14.34 -2.43 29.49
N GLY A 54 13.71 -2.94 28.42
CA GLY A 54 12.29 -2.71 28.13
C GLY A 54 11.37 -3.78 28.73
N LEU A 55 10.09 -3.74 28.37
CA LEU A 55 9.07 -4.70 28.80
C LEU A 55 8.56 -5.61 27.68
N GLY A 56 9.01 -5.41 26.45
CA GLY A 56 8.47 -6.08 25.26
C GLY A 56 6.98 -5.79 25.04
N LEU A 57 6.53 -4.60 25.46
CA LEU A 57 5.13 -4.20 25.32
C LEU A 57 4.77 -4.09 23.83
N VAL A 58 3.53 -4.45 23.47
CA VAL A 58 3.09 -4.39 22.08
C VAL A 58 2.83 -2.94 21.67
N ASP A 59 3.58 -2.47 20.67
CA ASP A 59 3.30 -1.23 19.97
C ASP A 59 2.21 -1.45 18.91
N ILE A 60 0.98 -1.02 19.24
CA ILE A 60 -0.18 -1.11 18.34
C ILE A 60 0.04 -0.30 17.06
N ARG A 61 0.65 0.89 17.18
CA ARG A 61 0.86 1.79 16.03
C ARG A 61 1.79 1.16 15.02
N ARG A 62 2.92 0.64 15.50
CA ARG A 62 3.89 -0.08 14.65
C ARG A 62 3.29 -1.33 14.02
N ARG A 63 2.42 -2.06 14.73
CA ARG A 63 1.72 -3.22 14.15
C ARG A 63 0.73 -2.81 13.05
N ASN A 64 -0.04 -1.74 13.26
CA ASN A 64 -0.95 -1.22 12.24
C ASN A 64 -0.19 -0.75 11.00
N GLU A 65 0.96 -0.10 11.18
CA GLU A 65 1.87 0.24 10.07
C GLU A 65 2.38 -1.01 9.34
N ALA A 66 2.80 -2.04 10.08
CA ALA A 66 3.25 -3.30 9.51
C ALA A 66 2.14 -4.03 8.74
N LEU A 67 0.88 -3.96 9.22
CA LEU A 67 -0.29 -4.45 8.47
C LEU A 67 -0.43 -3.74 7.13
N GLY A 68 -0.25 -2.42 7.09
CA GLY A 68 -0.22 -1.64 5.86
C GLY A 68 0.86 -2.14 4.89
N VAL A 69 2.06 -2.41 5.39
CA VAL A 69 3.16 -2.97 4.58
C VAL A 69 2.81 -4.36 4.04
N LYS A 70 2.19 -5.22 4.85
CA LYS A 70 1.71 -6.55 4.41
C LYS A 70 0.62 -6.45 3.35
N TRP A 71 -0.30 -5.51 3.49
CA TRP A 71 -1.32 -5.22 2.48
C TRP A 71 -0.70 -4.75 1.17
N LEU A 72 0.29 -3.86 1.23
CA LEU A 72 1.04 -3.41 0.04
C LEU A 72 1.81 -4.56 -0.61
N GLN A 73 2.48 -5.40 0.19
CA GLN A 73 3.17 -6.59 -0.30
C GLN A 73 2.20 -7.53 -1.06
N ARG A 74 1.02 -7.79 -0.48
CA ARG A 74 -0.04 -8.60 -1.13
C ARG A 74 -0.55 -7.93 -2.42
N PHE A 75 -0.68 -6.61 -2.42
CA PHE A 75 -1.11 -5.84 -3.59
C PHE A 75 -0.14 -5.95 -4.76
N LEU A 76 1.17 -5.99 -4.46
CA LEU A 76 2.27 -6.05 -5.42
C LEU A 76 2.65 -7.48 -5.86
N HIS A 77 1.98 -8.51 -5.35
CA HIS A 77 2.32 -9.88 -5.71
C HIS A 77 1.97 -10.18 -7.18
N PHE A 78 2.89 -10.81 -7.91
CA PHE A 78 2.74 -11.07 -9.35
C PHE A 78 1.99 -12.38 -9.66
N GLU A 79 2.38 -13.49 -9.04
CA GLU A 79 1.85 -14.82 -9.38
C GLU A 79 0.48 -15.10 -8.76
N LYS A 80 0.40 -15.04 -7.43
CA LYS A 80 -0.82 -15.37 -6.66
C LYS A 80 -1.47 -14.11 -6.13
N ARG A 81 -1.89 -13.26 -7.06
CA ARG A 81 -2.45 -11.96 -6.70
C ARG A 81 -3.87 -12.13 -6.13
N PRO A 82 -4.17 -11.58 -4.93
CA PRO A 82 -5.51 -11.69 -4.35
C PRO A 82 -6.59 -11.03 -5.22
N LYS A 83 -7.79 -11.62 -5.31
CA LYS A 83 -8.88 -11.11 -6.17
C LYS A 83 -9.23 -9.62 -5.93
N TRP A 84 -9.15 -9.16 -4.69
CA TRP A 84 -9.47 -7.78 -4.33
C TRP A 84 -8.52 -6.75 -4.96
N THR A 85 -7.29 -7.13 -5.30
CA THR A 85 -6.31 -6.19 -5.89
C THR A 85 -6.70 -5.80 -7.30
N TYR A 86 -7.34 -6.69 -8.07
CA TYR A 86 -7.85 -6.39 -9.40
C TYR A 86 -8.99 -5.36 -9.33
N ILE A 87 -9.85 -5.48 -8.32
CA ILE A 87 -10.87 -4.47 -8.02
C ILE A 87 -10.20 -3.16 -7.62
N GLY A 88 -9.17 -3.22 -6.78
CA GLY A 88 -8.35 -2.08 -6.40
C GLY A 88 -7.76 -1.34 -7.60
N ASP A 89 -7.12 -2.06 -8.53
CA ASP A 89 -6.58 -1.50 -9.77
C ASP A 89 -7.67 -0.81 -10.60
N ALA A 90 -8.83 -1.45 -10.77
CA ALA A 90 -9.96 -0.88 -11.52
C ALA A 90 -10.48 0.42 -10.87
N LEU A 91 -10.59 0.46 -9.54
CA LEU A 91 -11.00 1.66 -8.80
C LEU A 91 -9.95 2.78 -8.92
N ILE A 92 -8.67 2.44 -8.83
CA ILE A 92 -7.56 3.39 -8.99
C ILE A 92 -7.54 3.94 -10.42
N ALA A 93 -7.74 3.09 -11.42
CA ALA A 93 -7.79 3.47 -12.84
C ALA A 93 -8.96 4.41 -13.14
N LYS A 94 -10.15 4.11 -12.60
CA LYS A 94 -11.36 4.94 -12.71
C LYS A 94 -11.15 6.33 -12.12
N ASN A 95 -10.37 6.44 -11.05
CA ASN A 95 -10.06 7.70 -10.38
C ASN A 95 -8.81 8.43 -10.95
N SER A 96 -8.37 8.10 -12.16
CA SER A 96 -7.26 8.79 -12.84
C SER A 96 -7.44 10.32 -12.94
N ILE A 97 -6.35 11.08 -12.80
CA ILE A 97 -6.40 12.55 -12.89
C ILE A 97 -6.78 13.01 -14.31
N LYS A 98 -7.32 14.24 -14.46
CA LYS A 98 -7.76 14.77 -15.77
C LYS A 98 -6.72 14.62 -16.89
N LYS A 99 -5.43 14.86 -16.59
CA LYS A 99 -4.32 14.72 -17.55
C LYS A 99 -4.10 13.28 -18.06
N GLU A 100 -4.52 12.29 -17.28
CA GLU A 100 -4.33 10.85 -17.53
C GLU A 100 -5.60 10.15 -18.02
N LYS A 101 -6.71 10.89 -18.16
CA LYS A 101 -7.98 10.34 -18.65
C LYS A 101 -7.89 9.81 -20.09
N GLY A 102 -6.99 10.38 -20.90
CA GLY A 102 -6.74 9.92 -22.27
C GLY A 102 -5.97 8.59 -22.37
N ILE A 103 -5.54 8.01 -21.25
CA ILE A 103 -4.97 6.66 -21.22
C ILE A 103 -6.13 5.66 -21.10
N SER A 104 -6.16 4.65 -21.98
CA SER A 104 -7.17 3.60 -21.94
C SER A 104 -7.13 2.83 -20.61
N ASN A 105 -8.30 2.50 -20.07
CA ASN A 105 -8.40 1.76 -18.82
C ASN A 105 -7.88 0.32 -18.95
N SER A 106 -7.85 -0.25 -20.16
CA SER A 106 -7.26 -1.58 -20.41
C SER A 106 -5.76 -1.65 -20.12
N VAL A 107 -5.10 -0.50 -20.07
CA VAL A 107 -3.65 -0.33 -19.89
C VAL A 107 -3.31 0.06 -18.45
N LYS A 108 -4.27 0.66 -17.74
CA LYS A 108 -4.13 1.09 -16.36
C LYS A 108 -4.23 -0.15 -15.47
N SER A 109 -3.08 -0.74 -15.23
CA SER A 109 -2.88 -1.89 -14.35
C SER A 109 -2.32 -1.41 -13.01
N ASN A 110 -1.47 -2.23 -12.37
CA ASN A 110 -0.86 -1.91 -11.10
C ASN A 110 -0.14 -0.55 -11.14
N ILE A 111 -0.68 0.43 -10.40
CA ILE A 111 -0.17 1.80 -10.38
C ILE A 111 1.24 1.93 -9.79
N PHE A 112 1.66 0.99 -8.95
CA PHE A 112 3.02 1.01 -8.37
C PHE A 112 4.09 0.56 -9.37
N LEU A 113 3.67 -0.07 -10.48
CA LEU A 113 4.56 -0.46 -11.57
C LEU A 113 4.53 0.54 -12.74
N GLN A 114 3.65 1.54 -12.70
CA GLN A 114 3.40 2.46 -13.80
C GLN A 114 3.57 3.93 -13.40
N THR A 115 3.71 4.81 -14.39
CA THR A 115 4.02 6.24 -14.22
C THR A 115 2.80 7.17 -14.32
N TRP A 116 1.62 6.64 -14.64
CA TRP A 116 0.38 7.42 -14.64
C TRP A 116 -0.11 7.66 -13.21
N LYS A 117 -0.90 8.72 -13.01
CA LYS A 117 -1.31 9.17 -11.67
C LYS A 117 -2.81 9.04 -11.45
N THR A 118 -3.17 8.59 -10.25
CA THR A 118 -4.56 8.60 -9.75
C THR A 118 -4.82 9.81 -8.85
N ASN A 119 -6.08 10.23 -8.76
CA ASN A 119 -6.50 11.24 -7.80
C ASN A 119 -6.49 10.64 -6.39
N ARG A 120 -5.79 11.30 -5.47
CA ARG A 120 -5.65 10.88 -4.07
C ARG A 120 -6.19 11.91 -3.08
N GLY A 121 -6.88 12.95 -3.57
CA GLY A 121 -7.42 14.01 -2.73
C GLY A 121 -8.56 13.52 -1.81
N ASN A 122 -8.88 14.31 -0.80
CA ASN A 122 -9.92 13.97 0.19
C ASN A 122 -11.31 13.78 -0.45
N LYS A 123 -11.64 14.58 -1.47
CA LYS A 123 -12.90 14.48 -2.25
C LYS A 123 -12.91 13.35 -3.29
N CYS A 124 -11.84 12.55 -3.39
CA CYS A 124 -11.78 11.44 -4.33
C CYS A 124 -12.61 10.26 -3.82
N ALA A 125 -13.38 9.63 -4.72
CA ALA A 125 -14.18 8.43 -4.47
C ALA A 125 -13.34 7.15 -4.29
N LEU A 126 -12.01 7.28 -4.19
CA LEU A 126 -11.14 6.16 -3.87
C LEU A 126 -11.34 5.76 -2.39
N PRO A 127 -11.58 4.46 -2.10
CA PRO A 127 -11.68 3.95 -0.74
C PRO A 127 -10.47 4.30 0.13
N GLN A 128 -10.71 4.39 1.44
CA GLN A 128 -9.69 4.81 2.40
C GLN A 128 -8.51 3.82 2.46
N ASP A 129 -8.79 2.51 2.40
CA ASP A 129 -7.75 1.47 2.41
C ASP A 129 -6.74 1.62 1.26
N LEU A 130 -7.23 1.93 0.05
CA LEU A 130 -6.37 2.17 -1.11
C LEU A 130 -5.58 3.47 -0.97
N LYS A 131 -6.16 4.51 -0.35
CA LYS A 131 -5.41 5.74 -0.02
C LYS A 131 -4.30 5.44 0.98
N ASP A 132 -4.56 4.58 1.96
CA ASP A 132 -3.60 4.20 2.99
C ASP A 132 -2.48 3.30 2.46
N LEU A 133 -2.73 2.48 1.42
CA LEU A 133 -1.68 1.81 0.66
C LEU A 133 -0.68 2.82 0.07
N PHE A 134 -1.15 3.90 -0.57
CA PHE A 134 -0.24 4.93 -1.09
C PHE A 134 0.51 5.66 0.02
N LYS A 135 -0.14 5.96 1.15
CA LYS A 135 0.52 6.58 2.30
C LYS A 135 1.63 5.68 2.84
N THR A 136 1.34 4.39 2.99
CA THR A 136 2.30 3.37 3.45
C THR A 136 3.49 3.29 2.50
N ALA A 137 3.24 3.19 1.19
CA ALA A 137 4.29 3.14 0.18
C ALA A 137 5.22 4.37 0.26
N ASN A 138 4.64 5.58 0.35
CA ASN A 138 5.42 6.81 0.46
C ASN A 138 6.18 6.91 1.79
N LYS A 139 5.54 6.55 2.91
CA LYS A 139 6.12 6.65 4.26
C LYS A 139 7.37 5.80 4.41
N PHE A 140 7.36 4.60 3.84
CA PHE A 140 8.48 3.65 3.93
C PHE A 140 9.36 3.64 2.69
N GLY A 141 9.12 4.53 1.71
CA GLY A 141 9.87 4.55 0.45
C GLY A 141 9.81 3.24 -0.33
N LEU A 142 8.72 2.47 -0.17
CA LEU A 142 8.59 1.14 -0.77
C LEU A 142 8.37 1.29 -2.28
N LEU A 143 9.37 0.88 -3.04
CA LEU A 143 9.38 0.83 -4.49
C LEU A 143 9.65 -0.60 -4.93
N VAL A 144 9.15 -0.97 -6.12
CA VAL A 144 9.54 -2.23 -6.74
C VAL A 144 10.94 -2.04 -7.30
N ASP A 145 11.93 -2.57 -6.60
CA ASP A 145 13.32 -2.59 -7.04
C ASP A 145 13.64 -3.92 -7.73
N GLN A 146 14.31 -3.84 -8.88
CA GLN A 146 14.48 -4.96 -9.81
C GLN A 146 15.90 -5.51 -9.77
N ILE A 147 16.45 -5.75 -8.58
CA ILE A 147 17.84 -6.20 -8.46
C ILE A 147 18.04 -7.58 -9.11
N HIS A 148 17.05 -8.48 -9.04
CA HIS A 148 16.98 -9.71 -9.84
C HIS A 148 15.53 -10.15 -10.03
N VAL A 149 14.99 -9.98 -11.24
CA VAL A 149 13.62 -10.40 -11.59
C VAL A 149 13.71 -11.73 -12.35
N GLN A 150 13.00 -12.76 -11.89
CA GLN A 150 12.86 -14.02 -12.64
C GLN A 150 12.16 -13.75 -13.99
N ALA A 151 12.52 -14.49 -15.04
CA ALA A 151 11.95 -14.29 -16.38
C ALA A 151 10.41 -14.31 -16.38
N THR A 152 9.81 -15.24 -15.63
CA THR A 152 8.35 -15.35 -15.45
C THR A 152 7.71 -14.10 -14.84
N ILE A 153 8.41 -13.41 -13.93
CA ILE A 153 7.92 -12.16 -13.33
C ILE A 153 8.12 -10.99 -14.31
N ALA A 154 9.19 -11.02 -15.10
CA ALA A 154 9.44 -10.02 -16.12
C ALA A 154 8.35 -10.01 -17.20
N GLU A 155 7.85 -11.18 -17.59
CA GLU A 155 6.71 -11.34 -18.52
C GLU A 155 5.39 -10.76 -17.99
N LEU A 156 5.27 -10.57 -16.67
CA LEU A 156 4.09 -9.96 -16.04
C LEU A 156 4.22 -8.43 -15.90
N MET A 157 5.37 -7.85 -16.27
CA MET A 157 5.58 -6.41 -16.21
C MET A 157 4.76 -5.70 -17.29
N PRO A 158 4.10 -4.58 -16.98
CA PRO A 158 3.38 -3.81 -17.98
C PRO A 158 4.36 -3.26 -19.02
N ILE A 159 4.08 -3.44 -20.32
CA ILE A 159 4.85 -2.80 -21.39
C ILE A 159 4.64 -1.28 -21.32
N TRP A 160 3.39 -0.88 -21.20
CA TRP A 160 2.96 0.51 -21.32
C TRP A 160 3.09 1.27 -20.01
N TYR A 161 3.64 2.49 -20.09
CA TYR A 161 3.78 3.41 -18.95
C TYR A 161 4.56 2.85 -17.75
N HIS A 162 5.38 1.81 -17.89
CA HIS A 162 6.12 1.21 -16.78
C HIS A 162 7.08 2.19 -16.09
N ILE A 163 7.42 1.93 -14.82
CA ILE A 163 8.14 2.87 -13.95
C ILE A 163 9.55 3.23 -14.46
N LYS A 164 10.20 2.31 -15.19
CA LYS A 164 11.52 2.52 -15.80
C LYS A 164 11.44 3.09 -17.23
N ALA A 165 10.25 3.32 -17.78
CA ALA A 165 10.10 3.81 -19.14
C ALA A 165 10.64 5.22 -19.28
N ALA A 166 11.49 5.46 -20.29
CA ALA A 166 11.88 6.80 -20.66
C ALA A 166 10.65 7.65 -21.01
N ARG A 167 10.65 8.93 -20.61
CA ARG A 167 9.53 9.86 -20.87
C ARG A 167 9.19 9.98 -22.35
N GLN A 168 10.15 9.73 -23.24
CA GLN A 168 9.96 9.76 -24.69
C GLN A 168 9.09 8.61 -25.19
N ILE A 169 9.26 7.39 -24.65
CA ILE A 169 8.46 6.19 -24.98
C ILE A 169 6.96 6.45 -24.72
N ARG A 170 6.67 7.23 -23.68
CA ARG A 170 5.30 7.62 -23.35
C ARG A 170 4.57 8.32 -24.51
N LYS A 171 5.28 9.10 -25.33
CA LYS A 171 4.72 9.77 -26.52
C LYS A 171 4.34 8.77 -27.62
N LEU A 172 5.11 7.68 -27.76
CA LEU A 172 4.89 6.64 -28.78
C LEU A 172 3.65 5.79 -28.50
N THR A 173 3.17 5.76 -27.26
CA THR A 173 1.97 4.99 -26.84
C THR A 173 0.67 5.41 -27.55
N ARG A 174 0.66 6.55 -28.25
CA ARG A 174 -0.51 7.07 -29.00
C ARG A 174 -0.42 6.87 -30.51
N SER A 175 0.64 6.25 -31.03
CA SER A 175 0.73 5.97 -32.46
C SER A 175 -0.34 4.95 -32.90
N LYS A 176 -0.72 4.95 -34.18
CA LYS A 176 -1.66 3.97 -34.73
C LYS A 176 -1.18 2.52 -34.50
N ALA A 177 0.12 2.28 -34.68
CA ALA A 177 0.74 0.99 -34.40
C ALA A 177 0.60 0.58 -32.93
N SER A 178 0.93 1.47 -31.99
CA SER A 178 0.79 1.19 -30.55
C SER A 178 -0.65 0.93 -30.13
N ILE A 179 -1.61 1.65 -30.72
CA ILE A 179 -3.04 1.43 -30.48
C ILE A 179 -3.46 0.04 -31.00
N CYS A 180 -3.03 -0.34 -32.20
CA CYS A 180 -3.29 -1.65 -32.78
C CYS A 180 -2.70 -2.78 -31.90
N LEU A 181 -1.43 -2.68 -31.54
CA LEU A 181 -0.75 -3.68 -30.69
C LEU A 181 -1.47 -3.87 -29.36
N ARG A 182 -1.98 -2.79 -28.78
CA ARG A 182 -2.59 -2.77 -27.45
C ARG A 182 -4.05 -3.22 -27.43
N ASP A 183 -4.85 -2.70 -28.37
CA ASP A 183 -6.31 -2.86 -28.35
C ASP A 183 -6.76 -4.02 -29.26
N VAL A 184 -6.04 -4.30 -30.36
CA VAL A 184 -6.34 -5.41 -31.28
C VAL A 184 -5.53 -6.65 -30.91
N HIS A 185 -4.21 -6.53 -30.76
CA HIS A 185 -3.33 -7.67 -30.44
C HIS A 185 -3.18 -7.94 -28.94
N SER A 186 -3.82 -7.14 -28.08
CA SER A 186 -3.80 -7.31 -26.61
C SER A 186 -2.40 -7.40 -25.98
N LEU A 187 -1.37 -6.83 -26.62
CA LEU A 187 -0.03 -6.73 -26.06
C LEU A 187 -0.03 -5.74 -24.91
N ARG A 188 0.11 -6.25 -23.68
CA ARG A 188 0.01 -5.45 -22.45
C ARG A 188 1.18 -5.68 -21.50
N THR A 189 1.70 -6.90 -21.46
CA THR A 189 2.86 -7.29 -20.66
C THR A 189 3.96 -7.85 -21.56
N VAL A 190 5.19 -7.89 -21.05
CA VAL A 190 6.41 -8.25 -21.80
C VAL A 190 6.33 -9.70 -22.29
#